data_AF-A0A9D2CZZ1-F1
#
_entry.id   AF-A0A9D2CZZ1-F1
#
_cell.length_a   1.000
_cell.length_b   1.000
_cell.length_c   1.000
_cell.angle_alpha   90.00
_cell.angle_beta   90.00
_cell.angle_gamma   90.00
#
_symmetry.space_group_name_H-M   'P 1'
#
loop_
_entity.id
_entity.type
_entity.pdbx_description
1 polymer ?
#
loop_
_entity_poly.entity_id
_entity_poly.type
_entity_poly.pdbx_seq_one_letter_code
_entity_poly.pdbx_strand_id
1 'polypeptide(L)'
;NVVLRKIPFTPQVKKVLPFIDFEKAKNTNLNTISTRMKRLLPERHPHELRHTFISRCKECGVASEVVSIWAGHSLSGTITSTVYTHYSDEFQLKEAEKVIY
;
A
#
# COMPACT_ATOMS: atom_id res chain seq x y z
N ASN A 1 -1.50 20.83 6.51
CA ASN A 1 -2.62 20.04 5.94
C ASN A 1 -2.24 18.56 5.95
N VAL A 2 -2.94 17.75 6.75
CA VAL A 2 -2.77 16.29 6.72
C VAL A 2 -3.57 15.75 5.54
N VAL A 3 -2.90 15.09 4.59
CA VAL A 3 -3.57 14.44 3.46
C VAL A 3 -3.94 13.02 3.88
N LEU A 4 -5.22 12.78 4.12
CA LEU A 4 -5.74 11.44 4.37
C LEU A 4 -5.73 10.64 3.07
N ARG A 5 -5.23 9.40 3.14
CA ARG A 5 -5.23 8.45 2.03
C ARG A 5 -5.93 7.18 2.46
N LYS A 6 -6.60 6.53 1.51
CA LYS A 6 -7.32 5.27 1.71
C LYS A 6 -6.78 4.25 0.71
N ILE A 7 -6.67 3.00 1.15
CA ILE A 7 -6.27 1.86 0.33
C ILE A 7 -7.24 0.72 0.68
N PRO A 8 -7.95 0.14 -0.30
CA PRO A 8 -8.82 -1.00 -0.03
C PRO A 8 -8.01 -2.24 0.38
N PHE A 9 -8.60 -3.10 1.22
CA PHE A 9 -7.99 -4.40 1.52
C PHE A 9 -8.08 -5.33 0.31
N THR A 10 -6.92 -5.75 -0.18
CA THR A 10 -6.82 -6.73 -1.28
C THR A 10 -7.15 -8.15 -0.81
N PRO A 11 -7.45 -9.08 -1.73
CA PRO A 11 -7.61 -10.50 -1.40
C PRO A 11 -6.44 -11.08 -0.58
N GLN A 12 -5.20 -10.65 -0.86
CA GLN A 12 -4.02 -11.11 -0.12
C GLN A 12 -4.01 -10.61 1.32
N VAL A 13 -4.38 -9.35 1.57
CA VAL A 13 -4.47 -8.83 2.95
C VAL A 13 -5.60 -9.54 3.70
N LYS A 14 -6.73 -9.82 3.05
CA LYS A 14 -7.86 -10.55 3.66
C LYS A 14 -7.43 -11.91 4.23
N LYS A 15 -6.49 -12.63 3.59
CA LYS A 15 -5.94 -13.90 4.09
C LYS A 15 -5.19 -13.77 5.42
N VAL A 16 -4.55 -12.63 5.66
CA VAL A 16 -3.76 -12.39 6.88
C VAL A 16 -4.47 -11.51 7.90
N LEU A 17 -5.63 -10.95 7.55
CA LEU A 17 -6.42 -10.04 8.39
C LEU A 17 -6.70 -10.60 9.80
N PRO A 18 -7.01 -11.89 10.00
CA PRO A 18 -7.22 -12.45 11.34
C PRO A 18 -6.00 -12.38 12.26
N PHE A 19 -4.79 -12.21 11.70
CA PHE A 19 -3.54 -12.12 12.45
C PHE A 19 -3.12 -10.67 12.73
N ILE A 20 -3.89 -9.67 12.25
CA ILE A 20 -3.57 -8.25 12.43
C ILE A 20 -4.35 -7.70 13.61
N ASP A 21 -3.62 -7.34 14.67
CA ASP A 21 -4.14 -6.52 15.76
C ASP A 21 -3.95 -5.04 15.39
N PHE A 22 -5.03 -4.39 14.94
CA PHE A 22 -4.99 -3.00 14.48
C PHE A 22 -4.72 -2.00 15.60
N GLU A 23 -5.23 -2.25 16.81
CA GLU A 23 -4.98 -1.38 17.96
C GLU A 23 -3.50 -1.43 18.34
N LYS A 24 -2.93 -2.63 18.40
CA LYS A 24 -1.49 -2.78 18.64
C LYS A 24 -0.66 -2.20 17.52
N ALA A 25 -1.05 -2.41 16.25
CA ALA A 25 -0.33 -1.87 15.10
C ALA A 25 -0.27 -0.33 15.13
N LYS A 26 -1.39 0.33 15.45
CA LYS A 26 -1.48 1.80 15.54
C LYS A 26 -0.59 2.38 16.63
N ASN A 27 -0.44 1.67 17.74
CA ASN A 27 0.34 2.11 18.91
C ASN A 27 1.80 1.61 18.91
N THR A 28 2.21 0.83 17.89
CA THR A 28 3.58 0.28 17.83
C THR A 28 4.59 1.34 17.41
N ASN A 29 5.71 1.42 18.13
CA ASN A 29 6.84 2.28 17.75
C ASN A 29 7.48 1.80 16.43
N LEU A 30 7.64 2.70 15.46
CA LEU A 30 8.23 2.41 14.15
C LEU A 30 9.66 1.85 14.23
N ASN A 31 10.46 2.28 15.21
CA ASN A 31 11.81 1.75 15.44
C ASN A 31 11.78 0.27 15.82
N THR A 32 10.74 -0.17 16.53
CA THR A 32 10.53 -1.58 16.88
C THR A 32 10.29 -2.43 15.64
N ILE A 33 9.53 -1.92 14.65
CA ILE A 33 9.29 -2.62 13.38
C ILE A 33 10.61 -2.82 12.62
N SER A 34 11.39 -1.75 12.46
CA SER A 34 12.70 -1.81 11.78
C SER A 34 13.67 -2.77 12.50
N THR A 35 13.76 -2.67 13.82
CA THR A 35 14.66 -3.52 14.63
C THR A 35 14.24 -4.99 14.59
N ARG A 36 12.94 -5.28 14.67
CA ARG A 36 12.42 -6.66 14.55
C ARG A 36 12.66 -7.22 13.17
N MET A 37 12.44 -6.44 12.12
CA MET A 37 12.71 -6.88 10.75
C MET A 37 14.20 -7.21 10.56
N LYS A 38 15.13 -6.36 11.00
CA LYS A 38 16.58 -6.65 10.95
C LYS A 38 16.97 -7.92 11.72
N ARG A 39 16.29 -8.25 12.82
CA ARG A 39 16.56 -9.50 13.55
C ARG A 39 16.12 -10.75 12.79
N LEU A 40 15.04 -10.65 12.00
CA LEU A 40 14.51 -11.78 11.21
C LEU A 40 15.15 -11.86 9.82
N LEU A 41 15.49 -10.71 9.24
CA LEU A 41 16.01 -10.51 7.89
C LEU A 41 17.14 -9.46 7.96
N PRO A 42 18.37 -9.85 8.33
CA PRO A 42 19.48 -8.91 8.63
C PRO A 42 19.79 -7.91 7.52
N GLU A 43 19.76 -8.37 6.27
CA GLU A 43 20.12 -7.58 5.09
C GLU A 43 18.92 -6.83 4.47
N ARG A 44 17.78 -6.76 5.17
CA ARG A 44 16.54 -6.20 4.63
C ARG A 44 15.97 -5.06 5.46
N HIS A 45 15.25 -4.17 4.79
CA HIS A 45 14.63 -3.00 5.39
C HIS A 45 13.12 -2.93 5.14
N PRO A 46 12.32 -2.35 6.06
CA PRO A 46 10.88 -2.23 5.89
C PRO A 46 10.44 -1.54 4.59
N HIS A 47 11.26 -0.63 4.05
CA HIS A 47 10.97 0.03 2.78
C HIS A 47 10.86 -0.94 1.59
N GLU A 48 11.55 -2.09 1.64
CA GLU A 48 11.47 -3.11 0.60
C GLU A 48 10.10 -3.79 0.54
N LEU A 49 9.39 -3.86 1.67
CA LEU A 49 8.02 -4.38 1.71
C LEU A 49 7.08 -3.50 0.89
N ARG A 50 7.29 -2.18 0.93
CA ARG A 50 6.55 -1.22 0.10
C ARG A 50 6.87 -1.38 -1.39
N HIS A 51 8.14 -1.57 -1.76
CA HIS A 51 8.51 -1.88 -3.15
C HIS A 51 7.85 -3.17 -3.63
N THR A 52 7.89 -4.22 -2.80
CA THR A 52 7.26 -5.50 -3.10
C THR A 52 5.76 -5.33 -3.32
N PHE A 53 5.07 -4.59 -2.44
CA PHE A 53 3.65 -4.28 -2.61
C PHE A 53 3.37 -3.59 -3.95
N ILE A 54 4.13 -2.55 -4.29
CA ILE A 54 3.98 -1.82 -5.57
C ILE A 54 4.19 -2.74 -6.77
N SER A 55 5.26 -3.54 -6.77
CA SER A 55 5.57 -4.47 -7.86
C SER A 55 4.47 -5.52 -8.00
N ARG A 56 4.02 -6.13 -6.90
CA ARG A 56 2.94 -7.12 -6.91
C ARG A 56 1.62 -6.55 -7.44
N CYS A 57 1.26 -5.32 -7.05
CA CYS A 57 0.06 -4.68 -7.61
C CYS A 57 0.18 -4.49 -9.13
N LYS A 58 1.34 -4.04 -9.62
CA LYS A 58 1.58 -3.88 -11.06
C LYS A 58 1.58 -5.22 -11.81
N GLU A 59 2.22 -6.25 -11.26
CA GLU A 59 2.22 -7.62 -11.80
C GLU A 59 0.80 -8.21 -11.88
N CYS A 60 -0.06 -7.85 -10.94
CA CYS A 60 -1.48 -8.24 -10.93
C CYS A 60 -2.36 -7.38 -11.86
N GLY A 61 -1.79 -6.46 -12.64
CA GLY A 61 -2.55 -5.64 -13.61
C GLY A 61 -3.37 -4.51 -13.00
N VAL A 62 -2.99 -4.02 -11.81
CA VAL A 62 -3.55 -2.80 -11.23
C VAL A 62 -3.07 -1.58 -12.02
N ALA A 63 -3.97 -0.64 -12.31
CA ALA A 63 -3.63 0.60 -13.00
C ALA A 63 -2.50 1.36 -12.27
N SER A 64 -1.50 1.83 -13.02
CA SER A 64 -0.29 2.46 -12.43
C SER A 64 -0.60 3.74 -11.66
N GLU A 65 -1.63 4.46 -12.08
CA GLU A 65 -2.18 5.65 -11.42
C GLU A 65 -2.77 5.29 -10.06
N VAL A 66 -3.53 4.19 -9.98
CA VAL A 66 -4.11 3.69 -8.73
C VAL A 66 -3.03 3.20 -7.78
N VAL A 67 -2.04 2.45 -8.28
CA VAL A 67 -0.85 2.06 -7.50
C VAL A 67 -0.12 3.30 -6.94
N SER A 68 0.00 4.37 -7.74
CA SER A 68 0.66 5.61 -7.30
C SER A 68 -0.13 6.35 -6.22
N ILE A 69 -1.46 6.35 -6.31
CA ILE A 69 -2.35 6.88 -5.27
C ILE A 69 -2.19 6.10 -3.97
N TRP A 70 -2.21 4.77 -4.01
CA TRP A 70 -2.03 3.92 -2.83
C TRP A 70 -0.63 4.04 -2.23
N ALA A 71 0.39 4.12 -3.07
CA ALA A 71 1.74 4.43 -2.64
C ALA A 71 1.81 5.83 -2.03
N GLY A 72 0.97 6.77 -2.45
CA GLY A 72 1.04 8.16 -2.02
C GLY A 72 2.21 8.92 -2.65
N HIS A 73 2.60 8.54 -3.87
CA HIS A 73 3.52 9.34 -4.67
C HIS A 73 2.88 10.69 -5.00
N SER A 74 3.67 11.77 -4.98
CA SER A 74 3.20 13.07 -5.46
C SER A 74 2.90 12.95 -6.96
N LEU A 75 1.72 13.39 -7.39
CA LEU A 75 1.32 13.43 -8.81
C LEU A 75 2.09 14.53 -9.60
N SER A 76 3.26 14.94 -9.13
CA SER A 76 3.96 16.18 -9.48
C SER A 76 4.65 16.18 -10.85
N GLY A 77 4.26 15.31 -11.78
CA GLY A 77 4.89 15.19 -13.10
C GLY A 77 4.01 15.57 -14.29
N THR A 78 2.69 15.49 -14.16
CA THR A 78 1.79 15.70 -15.30
C THR A 78 0.54 16.43 -14.84
N ILE A 79 0.45 17.71 -15.22
CA ILE A 79 -0.64 18.66 -14.94
C ILE A 79 -2.02 18.09 -15.33
N THR A 80 -2.08 17.09 -16.20
CA THR A 80 -3.29 16.39 -16.65
C THR A 80 -3.82 15.33 -15.69
N SER A 81 -3.03 14.78 -14.76
CA SER A 81 -3.48 13.71 -13.86
C SER A 81 -4.20 14.25 -12.63
N THR A 82 -3.76 15.38 -12.09
CA THR A 82 -4.30 15.99 -10.86
C THR A 82 -5.75 16.48 -10.97
N VAL A 83 -6.25 16.71 -12.19
CA VAL A 83 -7.61 17.25 -12.42
C VAL A 83 -8.67 16.14 -12.46
N TYR A 84 -8.28 14.87 -12.66
CA TYR A 84 -9.20 13.73 -12.82
C TYR A 84 -8.88 12.50 -11.94
N THR A 85 -7.94 12.59 -10.98
CA THR A 85 -7.58 11.48 -10.07
C THR A 85 -8.53 11.28 -8.89
N HIS A 86 -9.83 11.57 -9.06
CA HIS A 86 -10.87 11.13 -8.12
C HIS A 86 -11.41 9.77 -8.59
N TYR A 87 -10.55 8.75 -8.60
CA TYR A 87 -11.06 7.39 -8.77
C TYR A 87 -12.03 7.09 -7.65
N SER A 88 -13.24 6.66 -8.02
CA SER A 88 -14.25 6.27 -7.05
C SER A 88 -13.73 5.15 -6.14
N ASP A 89 -14.25 5.09 -4.91
CA ASP A 89 -13.93 4.01 -3.99
C ASP A 89 -14.27 2.64 -4.61
N GLU A 90 -15.33 2.56 -5.42
CA GLU A 90 -15.73 1.36 -6.16
C GLU A 90 -14.67 0.95 -7.21
N PHE A 91 -14.15 1.91 -7.97
CA PHE A 91 -13.08 1.62 -8.95
C PHE A 91 -11.82 1.15 -8.24
N GLN A 92 -11.41 1.82 -7.16
CA GLN A 92 -10.25 1.40 -6.37
C GLN A 92 -10.45 0.01 -5.76
N LEU A 93 -11.67 -0.31 -5.30
CA LEU A 93 -12.00 -1.63 -4.78
C LEU A 93 -11.87 -2.69 -5.89
N LYS A 94 -12.42 -2.45 -7.08
CA LYS A 94 -12.31 -3.34 -8.23
C LYS A 94 -10.85 -3.58 -8.63
N GLU A 95 -10.02 -2.53 -8.59
CA GLU A 95 -8.58 -2.63 -8.82
C GLU A 95 -7.89 -3.46 -7.72
N ALA A 96 -8.26 -3.30 -6.46
CA ALA A 96 -7.68 -4.05 -5.35
C ALA A 96 -8.01 -5.56 -5.42
N GLU A 97 -9.18 -5.93 -5.93
CA GLU A 97 -9.58 -7.33 -6.15
C GLU A 97 -8.68 -8.05 -7.17
N LYS A 98 -7.97 -7.33 -8.04
CA LYS A 98 -7.00 -7.94 -8.96
C LYS A 98 -5.77 -8.51 -8.26
N VAL A 99 -5.43 -7.99 -7.08
CA VAL A 99 -4.18 -8.32 -6.38
C VAL A 99 -4.28 -9.71 -5.77
N ILE A 100 -4.00 -10.72 -6.60
CA ILE A 100 -4.05 -12.14 -6.26
C ILE A 100 -2.75 -12.79 -6.75
N TYR A 101 -1.88 -13.16 -5.81
CA TYR A 101 -0.64 -13.92 -6.02
C TYR A 101 -0.45 -15.00 -4.95
#